data_AF-A0A8C4QJU0-F1
#
_entry.id   AF-A0A8C4QJU0-F1
#
_cell.length_a   1.000
_cell.length_b   1.000
_cell.length_c   1.000
_cell.angle_alpha   90.00
_cell.angle_beta   90.00
_cell.angle_gamma   90.00
#
_symmetry.space_group_name_H-M   'P 1'
#
loop_
_entity.id
_entity.type
_entity.pdbx_description
1 polymer ?
#
loop_
_entity_poly.entity_id
_entity_poly.type
_entity_poly.pdbx_seq_one_letter_code
_entity_poly.pdbx_strand_id
1 'polypeptide(L)'
;MASSCTVQVKLELGHRAQVRRKPTTEGFTHDWAVFVRGPDNMPIQHFVEKVIFYLHDSFPKPKRGHVACRPDNRSCCRERHVVSEPTN
;
A
#
# COMPACT_ATOMS: atom_id res chain seq x y z
N MET A 1 8.46 -24.72 33.30
CA MET A 1 7.57 -23.53 33.25
C MET A 1 6.98 -23.44 31.86
N ALA A 2 5.71 -23.81 31.68
CA ALA A 2 5.02 -23.58 30.41
C ALA A 2 4.39 -22.18 30.46
N SER A 3 5.17 -21.16 30.11
CA SER A 3 4.64 -19.80 29.95
C SER A 3 4.06 -19.66 28.55
N SER A 4 2.74 -19.68 28.44
CA SER A 4 2.06 -19.30 27.19
C SER A 4 2.24 -17.79 26.97
N CYS A 5 2.83 -17.40 25.84
CA CYS A 5 2.98 -16.01 25.43
C CYS A 5 2.15 -15.76 24.17
N THR A 6 1.33 -14.71 24.16
CA THR A 6 0.48 -14.31 23.03
C THR A 6 0.88 -12.92 22.58
N VAL A 7 1.18 -12.76 21.30
CA VAL A 7 1.49 -11.47 20.68
C VAL A 7 0.34 -11.04 19.78
N GLN A 8 -0.15 -9.83 20.00
CA GLN A 8 -1.17 -9.21 19.15
C GLN A 8 -0.57 -8.01 18.42
N VAL A 9 -0.76 -7.95 17.12
CA VAL A 9 -0.37 -6.81 16.28
C VAL A 9 -1.61 -6.22 15.61
N LYS A 10 -1.57 -4.92 15.33
CA LYS A 10 -2.61 -4.20 14.60
C LYS A 10 -2.00 -3.58 13.36
N LEU A 11 -2.68 -3.74 12.23
CA LEU A 11 -2.33 -3.13 10.95
C LEU A 11 -3.54 -2.36 10.44
N GLU A 12 -3.31 -1.20 9.85
CA GLU A 12 -4.29 -0.42 9.13
C GLU A 12 -4.03 -0.56 7.63
N LEU A 13 -5.08 -0.93 6.90
CA LEU A 13 -5.10 -0.98 5.45
C LEU A 13 -6.06 0.09 4.96
N GLY A 14 -5.68 0.79 3.90
CA GLY A 14 -6.53 1.85 3.36
C GLY A 14 -6.13 2.28 1.97
N HIS A 15 -6.97 3.13 1.39
CA HIS A 15 -6.73 3.74 0.10
C HIS A 15 -7.26 5.18 0.06
N ARG A 16 -6.75 5.97 -0.89
CA ARG A 16 -7.33 7.25 -1.29
C ARG A 16 -7.44 7.24 -2.80
N ALA A 17 -8.58 7.66 -3.32
CA ALA A 17 -8.80 7.87 -4.75
C ALA A 17 -9.31 9.29 -4.96
N GLN A 18 -8.83 9.93 -6.03
CA GLN A 18 -9.20 11.27 -6.42
C GLN A 18 -9.49 11.30 -7.91
N VAL A 19 -10.66 11.81 -8.27
CA VAL A 19 -11.03 12.02 -9.67
C VAL A 19 -10.12 13.09 -10.27
N ARG A 20 -9.55 12.81 -11.44
CA ARG A 20 -8.74 13.77 -12.19
C ARG A 20 -9.66 14.77 -12.90
N ARG A 21 -9.24 16.03 -12.97
CA ARG A 21 -9.95 17.06 -13.74
C ARG A 21 -9.93 16.79 -15.25
N LYS A 22 -8.87 16.14 -15.74
CA LYS A 22 -8.72 15.69 -17.12
C LYS A 22 -8.13 14.28 -17.11
N PRO A 23 -8.65 13.35 -17.94
CA PRO A 23 -8.06 12.04 -18.08
C PRO A 23 -6.60 12.12 -18.55
N THR A 24 -5.80 11.09 -18.25
CA THR A 24 -4.47 10.95 -18.85
C THR A 24 -4.58 10.70 -20.35
N THR A 25 -3.47 10.82 -21.09
CA THR A 25 -3.41 10.45 -22.52
C THR A 25 -3.84 9.00 -22.78
N GLU A 26 -3.64 8.12 -21.79
CA GLU A 26 -4.03 6.71 -21.81
C GLU A 26 -5.50 6.48 -21.38
N GLY A 27 -6.23 7.55 -21.02
CA GLY A 27 -7.65 7.48 -20.64
C GLY A 27 -7.91 7.31 -19.15
N PHE A 28 -6.90 7.38 -18.28
CA PHE A 28 -7.10 7.19 -16.84
C PHE A 28 -7.79 8.38 -16.19
N THR A 29 -8.83 8.11 -15.41
CA THR A 29 -9.75 9.09 -14.83
C THR A 29 -9.48 9.37 -13.35
N HIS A 30 -8.74 8.50 -12.65
CA HIS A 30 -8.50 8.62 -11.21
C HIS A 30 -7.01 8.49 -10.84
N ASP A 31 -6.61 9.28 -9.86
CA ASP A 31 -5.35 9.08 -9.12
C ASP A 31 -5.69 8.37 -7.82
N TRP A 32 -5.07 7.23 -7.55
CA TRP A 32 -5.29 6.53 -6.29
C TRP A 32 -3.97 6.06 -5.67
N ALA A 33 -4.03 5.78 -4.37
CA ALA A 33 -2.94 5.21 -3.60
C ALA A 33 -3.50 4.24 -2.56
N VAL A 34 -2.87 3.08 -2.41
CA VAL A 34 -3.16 2.09 -1.36
C VAL A 34 -2.00 2.03 -0.38
N PHE A 35 -2.28 1.67 0.88
CA PHE A 35 -1.24 1.57 1.90
C PHE A 35 -1.53 0.49 2.95
N VAL A 36 -0.45 0.02 3.56
CA VAL A 36 -0.44 -0.78 4.79
C VAL A 36 0.42 -0.06 5.81
N ARG A 37 -0.07 0.11 7.04
CA ARG A 37 0.63 0.83 8.11
C ARG A 37 0.29 0.32 9.50
N GLY A 38 1.05 0.76 10.50
CA GLY A 38 0.67 0.59 11.90
C GLY A 38 -0.33 1.67 12.35
N PRO A 39 -1.12 1.40 13.41
CA PRO A 39 -1.99 2.41 14.02
C PRO A 39 -1.18 3.62 14.47
N ASP A 40 -1.75 4.81 14.38
CA ASP A 40 -1.09 6.08 14.76
C ASP A 40 0.31 6.28 14.12
N ASN A 41 0.50 5.71 12.92
CA ASN A 41 1.79 5.66 12.21
C ASN A 41 2.91 4.93 12.96
N MET A 42 2.58 3.97 13.83
CA MET A 42 3.55 3.10 14.50
C MET A 42 4.38 2.28 13.49
N PRO A 43 5.68 2.05 13.76
CA PRO A 43 6.56 1.33 12.84
C PRO A 43 6.23 -0.16 12.82
N ILE A 44 5.90 -0.68 11.64
CA ILE A 44 5.58 -2.11 11.41
C ILE A 44 6.78 -2.91 10.89
N GLN A 45 7.87 -2.23 10.52
CA GLN A 45 9.08 -2.83 9.94
C GLN A 45 9.78 -3.85 10.84
N HIS A 46 9.53 -3.79 12.16
CA HIS A 46 10.15 -4.72 13.11
C HIS A 46 9.64 -6.16 12.96
N PHE A 47 8.45 -6.33 12.40
CA PHE A 47 7.80 -7.64 12.24
C PHE A 47 7.21 -7.88 10.84
N VAL A 48 7.26 -6.88 9.97
CA VAL A 48 6.86 -6.98 8.56
C VAL A 48 8.10 -6.83 7.69
N GLU A 49 8.49 -7.89 6.99
CA GLU A 49 9.63 -7.87 6.06
C GLU A 49 9.27 -7.15 4.75
N LYS A 50 8.12 -7.51 4.17
CA LYS A 50 7.68 -7.03 2.86
C LYS A 50 6.16 -6.99 2.76
N VAL A 51 5.64 -6.03 2.00
CA VAL A 51 4.25 -5.94 1.57
C VAL A 51 4.19 -6.19 0.07
N ILE A 52 3.28 -7.05 -0.38
CA ILE A 52 3.05 -7.32 -1.79
C ILE A 52 1.63 -6.87 -2.15
N PHE A 53 1.52 -5.91 -3.06
CA PHE A 53 0.25 -5.51 -3.66
C PHE A 53 0.05 -6.30 -4.96
N TYR A 54 -1.11 -6.96 -5.05
CA TYR A 54 -1.57 -7.61 -6.28
C TYR A 54 -2.57 -6.67 -6.94
N LEU A 55 -2.14 -6.02 -8.02
CA LEU A 55 -2.99 -5.18 -8.86
C LEU A 55 -3.65 -6.02 -9.94
N HIS A 56 -4.68 -5.45 -10.57
CA HIS A 56 -5.34 -6.06 -11.73
C HIS A 56 -4.34 -6.26 -12.89
N ASP A 57 -4.53 -7.30 -13.71
CA ASP A 57 -3.58 -7.68 -14.76
C ASP A 57 -3.45 -6.66 -15.90
N SER A 58 -4.41 -5.73 -16.03
CA SER A 58 -4.29 -4.58 -16.93
C SER A 58 -3.14 -3.64 -16.57
N PHE A 59 -2.64 -3.73 -15.33
CA PHE A 59 -1.54 -2.90 -14.87
C PHE A 59 -0.21 -3.51 -15.24
N PRO A 60 0.75 -2.70 -15.74
CA PRO A 60 2.10 -3.18 -15.93
C PRO A 60 2.69 -3.58 -14.57
N LYS A 61 3.28 -4.78 -14.52
CA LYS A 61 3.86 -5.38 -13.31
C LYS A 61 2.83 -5.41 -12.16
N PRO A 62 1.78 -6.25 -12.27
CA PRO A 62 0.66 -6.24 -11.33
C PRO A 62 1.07 -6.66 -9.91
N LYS A 63 2.11 -7.49 -9.77
CA LYS A 63 2.69 -7.87 -8.48
C LYS A 63 3.76 -6.87 -8.04
N ARG A 64 3.43 -5.96 -7.12
CA ARG A 64 4.34 -4.91 -6.63
C ARG A 64 4.78 -5.19 -5.20
N GLY A 65 6.09 -5.32 -5.00
CA GLY A 65 6.66 -5.62 -3.69
C GLY A 65 7.37 -4.41 -3.07
N HIS A 66 6.90 -3.96 -1.91
CA HIS A 66 7.54 -2.90 -1.12
C HIS A 66 8.17 -3.49 0.14
N VAL A 67 9.45 -3.22 0.33
CA VAL A 67 10.13 -3.52 1.60
C VAL A 67 9.57 -2.59 2.66
N ALA A 68 9.22 -3.11 3.84
CA ALA A 68 8.80 -2.25 4.94
C ALA A 68 9.91 -1.22 5.22
N CYS A 69 9.54 0.06 5.28
CA CYS A 69 10.43 1.22 5.19
C CYS A 69 11.80 1.00 5.84
N ARG A 70 12.88 1.33 5.12
CA ARG A 70 14.22 1.48 5.73
C ARG A 70 14.19 2.61 6.77
N PRO A 71 15.09 2.60 7.77
CA PRO A 71 15.05 3.50 8.93
C PRO A 71 15.07 5.01 8.64
N ASP A 72 15.34 5.41 7.40
CA ASP A 72 15.65 6.79 7.05
C ASP A 72 14.49 7.56 6.38
N ASN A 73 13.28 7.00 6.31
CA ASN A 73 12.15 7.82 5.87
C ASN A 73 10.78 7.42 6.43
N ARG A 74 10.12 8.41 7.01
CA ARG A 74 8.97 8.33 7.92
C ARG A 74 7.61 8.08 7.26
N SER A 75 7.53 7.38 6.14
CA SER A 75 6.22 7.06 5.57
C SER A 75 6.15 5.61 5.12
N CYS A 76 5.55 4.79 5.99
CA CYS A 76 4.44 3.89 5.67
C CYS A 76 4.41 3.42 4.21
N CYS A 77 4.55 2.11 3.98
CA CYS A 77 4.44 1.42 2.70
C CYS A 77 3.27 1.97 1.88
N ARG A 78 3.54 3.01 1.08
CA ARG A 78 2.58 3.71 0.25
C ARG A 78 2.98 3.43 -1.18
N GLU A 79 2.12 2.70 -1.87
CA GLU A 79 2.16 2.73 -3.32
C GLU A 79 1.50 4.04 -3.76
N ARG A 80 2.29 5.06 -4.10
CA ARG A 80 1.81 6.18 -4.91
C ARG A 80 2.09 5.86 -6.35
N HIS A 81 1.18 5.15 -7.01
CA HIS A 81 1.19 5.03 -8.45
C HIS A 81 -0.20 5.34 -9.00
N VAL A 82 -0.26 6.49 -9.65
CA VAL A 82 -1.30 6.91 -10.59
C VAL A 82 -1.38 5.87 -11.70
N VAL A 83 -2.51 5.18 -11.82
CA VAL A 83 -3.12 4.69 -13.07
C VAL A 83 -4.51 4.14 -12.67
N SER A 84 -5.62 4.63 -13.23
CA SER A 84 -6.96 4.09 -12.95
C SER A 84 -7.30 2.92 -13.87
N GLU A 85 -8.25 2.09 -13.46
CA GLU A 85 -8.95 1.19 -14.39
C GLU A 85 -9.61 2.01 -15.51
N PRO A 86 -9.57 1.57 -16.78
CA PRO A 86 -10.48 2.07 -17.79
C PRO A 86 -11.88 1.58 -17.40
N THR A 87 -12.80 2.52 -17.13
CA THR A 87 -14.21 2.16 -16.95
C THR A 87 -14.75 1.51 -18.22
N ASN A 88 -15.34 0.33 -18.05
CA ASN A 88 -16.14 -0.41 -19.05
C ASN A 88 -17.21 0.49 -19.69
#